data_AF-C1N704-F1
#
_entry.id   AF-C1N704-F1
#
_cell.length_a   1.000
_cell.length_b   1.000
_cell.length_c   1.000
_cell.angle_alpha   90.00
_cell.angle_beta   90.00
_cell.angle_gamma   90.00
#
_symmetry.space_group_name_H-M   'P 1'
#
loop_
_entity.id
_entity.type
_entity.pdbx_description
1 polymer ?
#
loop_
_entity_poly.entity_id
_entity_poly.type
_entity_poly.pdbx_seq_one_letter_code
_entity_poly.pdbx_strand_id
1 'polypeptide(L)'
;MFLLSALKSAAVICANSFVAKVYVTARFRYLLANTIKGNLWKKAYRLPDTSEIKELQDGHLKQDPTWKRVRATQLNEVEWTSICLPLCLYFASKSSGDDLACSIMAWTQVGYTVARGLLGYPYQMPFAVLRYVGLGLGVKNLWDMAF
;
A
#
# COMPACT_ATOMS: atom_id res chain seq x y z
N MET A 1 19.59 1.34 7.86
CA MET A 1 18.80 1.11 6.64
C MET A 1 19.77 0.71 5.54
N PHE A 2 19.66 -0.49 4.97
CA PHE A 2 20.57 -0.91 3.90
C PHE A 2 20.25 -0.15 2.61
N LEU A 3 21.26 0.40 1.96
CA LEU A 3 21.10 1.02 0.65
C LEU A 3 20.78 -0.08 -0.38
N LEU A 4 19.68 0.10 -1.09
CA LEU A 4 19.21 -0.72 -2.18
C LEU A 4 19.52 0.01 -3.49
N SER A 5 19.95 -0.74 -4.50
CA SER A 5 19.98 -0.19 -5.85
C SER A 5 18.56 0.16 -6.32
N ALA A 6 18.43 1.10 -7.25
CA ALA A 6 17.13 1.48 -7.81
C ALA A 6 16.28 0.27 -8.28
N LEU A 7 16.91 -0.72 -8.91
CA LEU A 7 16.23 -1.96 -9.33
C LEU A 7 15.78 -2.83 -8.14
N LYS A 8 16.61 -2.96 -7.09
CA LYS A 8 16.23 -3.68 -5.87
C LYS A 8 15.09 -2.97 -5.15
N SER A 9 15.11 -1.64 -5.09
CA SER A 9 14.02 -0.85 -4.53
C SER A 9 12.72 -1.04 -5.32
N ALA A 10 12.77 -1.02 -6.65
CA ALA A 10 11.61 -1.30 -7.49
C ALA A 10 11.03 -2.69 -7.20
N ALA A 11 11.89 -3.71 -7.07
CA ALA A 11 11.46 -5.06 -6.70
C ALA A 11 10.77 -5.10 -5.33
N VAL A 12 11.32 -4.41 -4.32
CA VAL A 12 10.73 -4.31 -2.98
C VAL A 12 9.36 -3.62 -3.02
N ILE A 13 9.24 -2.51 -3.73
CA ILE A 13 7.98 -1.77 -3.89
C ILE A 13 6.91 -2.66 -4.57
N CYS A 14 7.28 -3.33 -5.65
CA CYS A 14 6.40 -4.25 -6.37
C CYS A 14 5.93 -5.41 -5.47
N ALA A 15 6.87 -6.06 -4.77
CA ALA A 15 6.57 -7.15 -3.86
C ALA A 15 5.65 -6.70 -2.71
N ASN A 16 5.91 -5.54 -2.11
CA ASN A 16 5.10 -5.00 -1.02
C ASN A 16 3.65 -4.76 -1.47
N SER A 17 3.46 -4.17 -2.66
CA SER A 17 2.13 -3.93 -3.24
C SER A 17 1.39 -5.24 -3.51
N PHE A 18 2.07 -6.23 -4.10
CA PHE A 18 1.52 -7.56 -4.34
C PHE A 18 1.08 -8.25 -3.05
N VAL A 19 1.96 -8.30 -2.04
CA VAL A 19 1.67 -8.91 -0.73
C VAL A 19 0.50 -8.21 -0.06
N ALA A 20 0.46 -6.87 -0.05
CA ALA A 20 -0.66 -6.12 0.51
C ALA A 20 -1.98 -6.47 -0.20
N LYS A 21 -1.98 -6.57 -1.53
CA LYS A 21 -3.18 -6.95 -2.31
C LYS A 21 -3.64 -8.38 -2.06
N VAL A 22 -2.71 -9.33 -2.04
CA VAL A 22 -3.02 -10.74 -1.76
C VAL A 22 -3.57 -10.86 -0.35
N TYR A 23 -2.94 -10.22 0.64
CA TYR A 23 -3.38 -10.24 2.02
C TYR A 23 -4.81 -9.73 2.19
N VAL A 24 -5.14 -8.56 1.64
CA VAL A 24 -6.51 -8.00 1.74
C VAL A 24 -7.53 -8.92 1.06
N THR A 25 -7.17 -9.47 -0.11
CA THR A 25 -8.06 -10.35 -0.88
C THR A 25 -8.31 -11.65 -0.11
N ALA A 26 -7.25 -12.33 0.34
CA ALA A 26 -7.37 -13.58 1.08
C ALA A 26 -8.09 -13.38 2.43
N ARG A 27 -7.69 -12.37 3.21
CA ARG A 27 -8.24 -12.16 4.56
C ARG A 27 -9.70 -11.72 4.54
N PHE A 28 -10.04 -10.70 3.75
CA PHE A 28 -11.37 -10.08 3.84
C PHE A 28 -12.35 -10.58 2.78
N ARG A 29 -11.88 -10.83 1.54
CA ARG A 29 -12.78 -11.29 0.46
C ARG A 29 -12.95 -12.80 0.46
N TYR A 30 -11.91 -13.56 0.81
CA TYR A 30 -12.00 -15.01 0.82
C TYR A 30 -12.38 -15.56 2.20
N LEU A 31 -11.58 -15.29 3.23
CA LEU A 31 -11.80 -15.87 4.55
C LEU A 31 -13.03 -15.25 5.21
N LEU A 32 -13.03 -13.94 5.50
CA LEU A 32 -14.13 -13.31 6.23
C LEU A 32 -15.50 -13.47 5.53
N ALA A 33 -15.53 -13.32 4.20
CA ALA A 33 -16.77 -13.53 3.44
C ALA A 33 -17.23 -15.00 3.46
N ASN A 34 -16.31 -15.98 3.42
CA ASN A 34 -16.65 -17.39 3.57
C ASN A 34 -17.16 -17.71 4.97
N THR A 35 -16.50 -17.21 6.02
CA THR A 35 -16.89 -17.50 7.41
C THR A 35 -18.23 -16.88 7.77
N ILE A 36 -18.54 -15.68 7.25
CA ILE A 36 -19.81 -14.99 7.51
C ILE A 36 -20.95 -15.57 6.65
N LYS A 37 -20.70 -16.00 5.41
CA LYS A 37 -21.81 -16.28 4.45
C LYS A 37 -21.89 -17.70 3.89
N GLY A 38 -21.01 -18.63 4.28
CA GLY A 38 -21.09 -20.06 3.95
C GLY A 38 -21.31 -20.34 2.46
N ASN A 39 -20.22 -20.58 1.71
CA ASN A 39 -20.12 -20.74 0.25
C ASN A 39 -19.99 -19.44 -0.57
N LEU A 40 -18.75 -18.98 -0.76
CA LEU A 40 -18.38 -18.00 -1.79
C LEU A 40 -18.87 -18.37 -3.20
N TRP A 41 -18.79 -19.65 -3.58
CA TRP A 41 -19.13 -20.09 -4.93
C TRP A 41 -20.62 -19.94 -5.29
N LYS A 42 -21.52 -20.17 -4.33
CA LYS A 42 -22.97 -19.97 -4.55
C LYS A 42 -23.40 -18.50 -4.51
N LYS A 43 -22.57 -17.60 -3.96
CA LYS A 43 -22.92 -16.19 -3.71
C LYS A 43 -22.07 -15.17 -4.47
N ALA A 44 -21.05 -15.58 -5.23
CA ALA A 44 -20.39 -14.68 -6.19
C ALA A 44 -21.39 -14.02 -7.17
N TYR A 45 -22.56 -14.64 -7.35
CA TYR A 45 -23.68 -14.15 -8.18
C TYR A 45 -24.89 -13.63 -7.37
N ARG A 46 -24.82 -13.56 -6.04
CA ARG A 46 -25.87 -12.95 -5.21
C ARG A 46 -25.29 -11.74 -4.50
N LEU A 47 -25.86 -10.57 -4.79
CA LEU A 47 -25.57 -9.33 -4.08
C LEU A 47 -25.58 -9.60 -2.56
N PRO A 48 -24.58 -9.10 -1.81
CA PRO A 48 -24.51 -9.38 -0.39
C PRO A 48 -25.74 -8.80 0.29
N ASP A 49 -26.56 -9.67 0.90
CA ASP A 49 -27.64 -9.25 1.80
C ASP A 49 -27.07 -8.29 2.87
N THR A 50 -27.57 -7.06 2.88
CA THR A 50 -27.13 -5.92 3.70
C THR A 50 -28.05 -5.66 4.89
N SER A 51 -29.04 -6.53 5.13
CA SER A 51 -30.09 -6.35 6.15
C SER A 51 -29.59 -6.21 7.60
N GLU A 52 -28.40 -6.74 7.93
CA GLU A 52 -27.81 -6.62 9.28
C GLU A 52 -26.81 -5.45 9.43
N ILE A 53 -26.56 -4.67 8.37
CA ILE A 53 -25.56 -3.61 8.44
C ILE A 53 -26.15 -2.41 9.18
N LYS A 54 -25.72 -2.23 10.44
CA LYS A 54 -26.05 -1.06 11.25
C LYS A 54 -25.48 0.20 10.58
N GLU A 55 -26.36 0.99 9.97
CA GLU A 55 -26.06 2.36 9.54
C GLU A 55 -25.71 3.22 10.76
N LEU A 56 -24.65 4.01 10.64
CA LEU A 56 -24.37 5.11 11.55
C LEU A 56 -25.38 6.25 11.25
N GLN A 57 -25.59 7.15 12.22
CA GLN A 57 -26.54 8.28 12.09
C GLN A 57 -26.23 9.23 10.91
N ASP A 58 -25.05 9.11 10.29
CA ASP A 58 -24.58 9.88 9.13
C ASP A 58 -24.85 9.18 7.78
N GLY A 59 -25.55 8.03 7.78
CA GLY A 59 -25.84 7.25 6.57
C GLY A 59 -24.66 6.43 6.07
N HIS A 60 -23.56 6.34 6.83
CA HIS A 60 -22.45 5.45 6.51
C HIS A 60 -22.56 4.12 7.25
N LEU A 61 -22.29 3.02 6.54
CA LEU A 61 -22.22 1.69 7.15
C LEU A 61 -21.11 1.67 8.21
N LYS A 62 -21.39 1.21 9.43
CA LYS A 62 -20.37 1.06 10.50
C LYS A 62 -19.35 0.00 10.09
N GLN A 63 -18.28 0.43 9.44
CA GLN A 63 -17.20 -0.47 9.03
C GLN A 63 -16.40 -0.94 10.24
N ASP A 64 -16.03 -2.23 10.26
CA ASP A 64 -15.07 -2.76 11.22
C ASP A 64 -13.80 -1.88 11.21
N PRO A 65 -13.36 -1.35 12.37
CA PRO A 65 -12.17 -0.52 12.46
C PRO A 65 -10.91 -1.18 11.88
N THR A 66 -10.82 -2.51 11.94
CA THR A 66 -9.69 -3.26 11.36
C THR A 66 -9.77 -3.24 9.84
N TRP A 67 -10.94 -3.54 9.26
CA TRP A 67 -11.19 -3.38 7.83
C TRP A 67 -10.88 -1.96 7.33
N LYS A 68 -11.40 -0.93 8.02
CA LYS A 68 -11.18 0.48 7.65
C LYS A 68 -9.68 0.80 7.57
N ARG A 69 -8.92 0.34 8.56
CA ARG A 69 -7.46 0.53 8.62
C ARG A 69 -6.74 -0.21 7.48
N VAL A 70 -7.00 -1.50 7.32
CA VAL A 70 -6.31 -2.34 6.32
C VAL A 70 -6.66 -1.91 4.89
N ARG A 71 -7.93 -1.57 4.61
CA ARG A 71 -8.34 -1.02 3.31
C ARG A 71 -7.61 0.29 3.02
N ALA A 72 -7.51 1.18 4.01
CA ALA A 72 -6.80 2.45 3.83
C ALA A 72 -5.29 2.25 3.62
N THR A 73 -4.67 1.28 4.31
CA THR A 73 -3.28 0.87 4.01
C THR A 73 -3.13 0.41 2.57
N GLN A 74 -4.01 -0.49 2.12
CA GLN A 74 -3.96 -1.02 0.76
C GLN A 74 -4.15 0.08 -0.29
N LEU A 75 -5.12 0.97 -0.13
CA LEU A 75 -5.35 2.08 -1.06
C LEU A 75 -4.11 2.97 -1.16
N ASN A 76 -3.52 3.29 -0.01
CA ASN A 76 -2.29 4.06 0.01
C ASN A 76 -1.14 3.35 -0.71
N GLU A 77 -1.02 2.03 -0.59
CA GLU A 77 -0.02 1.26 -1.34
C GLU A 77 -0.22 1.35 -2.86
N VAL A 78 -1.47 1.41 -3.35
CA VAL A 78 -1.74 1.57 -4.79
C VAL A 78 -1.32 2.96 -5.27
N GLU A 79 -1.69 4.00 -4.54
CA GLU A 79 -1.33 5.39 -4.86
C GLU A 79 0.18 5.55 -4.93
N TRP A 80 0.89 5.10 -3.89
CA TRP A 80 2.34 5.30 -3.79
C TRP A 80 3.14 4.38 -4.71
N THR A 81 2.73 3.13 -4.88
CA THR A 81 3.37 2.23 -5.86
C THR A 81 3.32 2.81 -7.26
N SER A 82 2.20 3.42 -7.65
CA SER A 82 2.03 3.98 -9.00
C SER A 82 3.02 5.10 -9.35
N ILE A 83 3.59 5.76 -8.33
CA ILE A 83 4.56 6.85 -8.50
C ILE A 83 5.99 6.35 -8.23
N CYS A 84 6.22 5.66 -7.11
CA CYS A 84 7.55 5.25 -6.69
C CYS A 84 8.15 4.17 -7.59
N LEU A 85 7.32 3.21 -8.04
CA LEU A 85 7.82 2.09 -8.86
C LEU A 85 8.33 2.55 -10.23
N PRO A 86 7.57 3.32 -11.03
CA PRO A 86 8.09 3.82 -12.30
C PRO A 86 9.33 4.69 -12.15
N LEU A 87 9.39 5.53 -11.11
CA LEU A 87 10.54 6.40 -10.87
C LEU A 87 11.83 5.60 -10.60
N CYS A 88 11.75 4.55 -9.76
CA CYS A 88 12.90 3.69 -9.52
C CYS A 88 13.29 2.82 -10.71
N LEU A 89 12.32 2.37 -11.52
CA LEU A 89 12.61 1.68 -12.78
C LEU A 89 13.29 2.62 -13.79
N TYR A 90 12.88 3.88 -13.84
CA TYR A 90 13.53 4.89 -14.67
C TYR A 90 15.00 5.09 -14.26
N PHE A 91 15.29 5.30 -12.98
CA PHE A 91 16.67 5.43 -12.51
C PHE A 91 17.52 4.18 -12.72
N ALA A 92 16.92 2.99 -12.57
CA ALA A 92 17.57 1.74 -12.93
C ALA A 92 17.92 1.67 -14.44
N SER A 93 17.05 2.19 -15.30
CA SER A 93 17.27 2.19 -16.76
C SER A 93 18.35 3.16 -17.23
N LYS A 94 18.59 4.24 -16.48
CA LYS A 94 19.58 5.27 -16.80
C LYS A 94 20.95 5.03 -16.15
N SER A 95 21.08 3.99 -15.34
CA SER A 95 22.27 3.74 -14.51
C SER A 95 22.66 4.97 -13.66
N SER A 96 21.72 5.86 -13.38
CA SER A 96 21.98 7.17 -12.76
C SER A 96 22.06 7.13 -11.23
N GLY A 97 21.86 5.96 -10.62
CA GLY A 97 22.33 5.72 -9.25
C GLY A 97 21.60 6.49 -8.14
N ASP A 98 20.31 6.81 -8.31
CA ASP A 98 19.48 7.41 -7.25
C ASP A 98 19.04 6.40 -6.17
N ASP A 99 20.00 5.57 -5.77
CA ASP A 99 19.84 4.47 -4.84
C ASP A 99 19.36 4.95 -3.48
N LEU A 100 19.79 6.14 -3.03
CA LEU A 100 19.33 6.71 -1.76
C LEU A 100 17.83 7.05 -1.81
N ALA A 101 17.37 7.80 -2.81
CA ALA A 101 15.97 8.20 -2.96
C ALA A 101 15.08 6.95 -3.07
N CYS A 102 15.49 6.00 -3.92
CA CYS A 102 14.80 4.73 -4.11
C CYS A 102 14.81 3.84 -2.87
N SER A 103 15.89 3.83 -2.09
CA SER A 103 15.95 3.09 -0.82
C SER A 103 14.98 3.66 0.20
N ILE A 104 14.96 4.99 0.34
CA ILE A 104 14.03 5.66 1.26
C ILE A 104 12.59 5.33 0.85
N MET A 105 12.24 5.48 -0.42
CA MET A 105 10.89 5.12 -0.91
C MET A 105 10.54 3.67 -0.60
N ALA A 106 11.40 2.70 -0.93
CA ALA A 106 11.13 1.29 -0.71
C ALA A 106 10.95 0.93 0.78
N TRP A 107 11.89 1.31 1.64
CA TRP A 107 11.84 0.96 3.06
C TRP A 107 10.70 1.64 3.79
N THR A 108 10.42 2.88 3.45
CA THR A 108 9.33 3.64 4.10
C THR A 108 7.97 3.15 3.64
N GLN A 109 7.83 2.66 2.41
CA GLN A 109 6.59 2.07 1.92
C GLN A 109 6.29 0.73 2.65
N VAL A 110 7.29 -0.13 2.82
CA VAL A 110 7.17 -1.35 3.64
C VAL A 110 6.86 -1.00 5.09
N GLY A 111 7.63 -0.09 5.69
CA GLY A 111 7.45 0.35 7.06
C GLY A 111 6.06 0.94 7.31
N TYR A 112 5.56 1.74 6.38
CA TYR A 112 4.21 2.29 6.43
C TYR A 112 3.14 1.20 6.35
N THR A 113 3.29 0.25 5.43
CA THR A 113 2.35 -0.87 5.27
C THR A 113 2.23 -1.68 6.56
N VAL A 114 3.37 -2.03 7.14
CA VAL A 114 3.43 -2.81 8.38
C VAL A 114 2.91 -2.00 9.56
N ALA A 115 3.40 -0.77 9.75
CA ALA A 115 3.02 0.07 10.88
C ALA A 115 1.53 0.43 10.82
N ARG A 116 1.01 0.89 9.68
CA ARG A 116 -0.42 1.21 9.55
C ARG A 116 -1.29 -0.02 9.59
N GLY A 117 -0.87 -1.12 8.97
CA GLY A 117 -1.63 -2.37 8.93
C GLY A 117 -1.78 -3.02 10.30
N LEU A 118 -0.72 -3.02 11.12
CA LEU A 118 -0.69 -3.73 12.40
C LEU A 118 -0.88 -2.81 13.60
N LEU A 119 -0.12 -1.72 13.69
CA LEU A 119 -0.05 -0.86 14.88
C LEU A 119 -1.03 0.31 14.81
N GLY A 120 -1.20 0.91 13.63
CA GLY A 120 -2.00 2.11 13.43
C GLY A 120 -1.28 3.40 13.85
N TYR A 121 -2.07 4.43 14.15
CA TYR A 121 -1.56 5.73 14.58
C TYR A 121 -1.01 5.67 16.02
N PRO A 122 0.09 6.38 16.36
CA PRO A 122 0.90 7.28 15.52
C PRO A 122 2.06 6.61 14.77
N TYR A 123 2.28 5.32 14.96
CA TYR A 123 3.49 4.61 14.52
C TYR A 123 3.76 4.62 13.01
N GLN A 124 2.73 4.80 12.19
CA GLN A 124 2.86 4.93 10.74
C GLN A 124 3.40 6.29 10.26
N MET A 125 3.34 7.34 11.10
CA MET A 125 3.63 8.72 10.69
C MET A 125 5.09 8.93 10.24
N PRO A 126 6.12 8.44 10.94
CA PRO A 126 7.51 8.63 10.52
C PRO A 126 7.76 8.05 9.12
N PHE A 127 7.20 6.86 8.85
CA PHE A 127 7.32 6.23 7.54
C PHE A 127 6.56 7.00 6.46
N ALA A 128 5.39 7.55 6.79
CA ALA A 128 4.64 8.41 5.87
C ALA A 128 5.45 9.63 5.45
N VAL A 129 6.03 10.34 6.43
CA VAL A 129 6.84 11.54 6.20
C VAL A 129 8.12 11.22 5.42
N LEU A 130 8.86 10.20 5.83
CA LEU A 130 10.10 9.82 5.15
C LEU A 130 9.85 9.36 3.71
N ARG A 131 8.69 8.78 3.40
CA ARG A 131 8.33 8.43 2.02
C ARG A 131 8.19 9.67 1.12
N TYR A 132 7.63 10.77 1.64
CA TYR A 132 7.62 12.05 0.92
C TYR A 132 9.03 12.59 0.70
N VAL A 133 9.92 12.45 1.69
CA VAL A 133 11.33 12.86 1.55
C VAL A 133 12.00 12.06 0.42
N GLY A 134 11.83 10.73 0.40
CA GLY A 134 12.37 9.88 -0.67
C GLY A 134 11.84 10.25 -2.05
N LEU A 135 10.53 10.50 -2.16
CA LEU A 135 9.92 10.95 -3.41
C LEU A 135 10.43 12.34 -3.83
N GLY A 136 10.52 13.29 -2.91
CA GLY A 136 11.01 14.64 -3.18
C GLY A 136 12.43 14.64 -3.72
N LEU A 137 13.31 13.82 -3.12
CA LEU A 137 14.67 13.63 -3.62
C LEU A 137 14.67 13.01 -5.02
N GLY A 138 13.86 11.98 -5.27
CA GLY A 138 13.74 11.37 -6.59
C GLY A 138 13.21 12.33 -7.65
N VAL A 139 12.17 13.11 -7.35
CA VAL A 139 11.63 14.10 -8.29
C VAL A 139 12.63 15.20 -8.58
N LYS A 140 13.36 15.68 -7.56
CA LYS A 140 14.44 16.66 -7.76
C LYS A 140 15.52 16.11 -8.70
N ASN A 141 15.98 14.89 -8.48
CA ASN A 141 17.03 14.31 -9.33
C ASN A 141 16.52 14.06 -10.76
N LEU A 142 15.26 13.64 -10.91
CA LEU A 142 14.62 13.55 -12.23
C LEU A 142 14.58 14.90 -12.93
N TRP A 143 14.25 15.97 -12.21
CA TRP A 143 14.23 17.33 -12.74
C TRP A 143 15.62 17.78 -13.20
N ASP A 144 16.64 17.62 -12.36
CA ASP A 144 18.03 17.98 -12.68
C ASP A 144 18.61 17.16 -13.85
N MET A 145 18.09 15.96 -14.10
CA MET A 145 18.47 15.15 -15.28
C MET A 145 17.76 15.61 -16.55
N ALA A 146 16.60 16.24 -16.43
CA ALA A 146 15.76 16.63 -17.56
C ALA A 146 16.04 18.08 -18.04
N PHE A 147 16.52 18.95 -17.16
CA PHE A 147 16.73 20.38 -17.39
C PHE A 147 18.10 20.82 -16.88
#